data_AF-A0A8E0RLV9-F1
#
_entry.id   AF-A0A8E0RLV9-F1
#
_cell.length_a   1.000
_cell.length_b   1.000
_cell.length_c   1.000
_cell.angle_alpha   90.00
_cell.angle_beta   90.00
_cell.angle_gamma   90.00
#
_symmetry.space_group_name_H-M   'P 1'
#
loop_
_entity.id
_entity.type
_entity.pdbx_description
1 polymer ?
#
loop_
_entity_poly.entity_id
_entity_poly.type
_entity_poly.pdbx_seq_one_letter_code
_entity_poly.pdbx_strand_id
1 'polypeptide(L)'
;CSSNGQVTSPNCDSVLTDRFSKLWDSHEALITQDLDTDSAAISLGLVAHLLCLVSAILNLPIRHPFDLSEGYSRSTVVDQITPELADTARVFPLYLLRSSLVPSYRHAIVLFHRNLIALRSLVGLPTSSEPTVMGNLRNLLQYCLSSD
;
A
#
# COMPACT_ATOMS: atom_id res chain seq x y z
N CYS A 1 13.54 25.03 40.96
CA CYS A 1 13.92 23.87 40.11
C CYS A 1 12.68 23.04 39.80
N SER A 2 12.04 23.27 38.65
CA SER A 2 11.09 22.30 38.07
C SER A 2 11.14 22.44 36.55
N SER A 3 11.86 21.53 35.91
CA SER A 3 11.92 21.39 34.47
C SER A 3 10.72 20.54 34.03
N ASN A 4 9.71 21.16 33.41
CA ASN A 4 8.66 20.42 32.71
C ASN A 4 9.13 20.14 31.29
N GLY A 5 9.52 18.89 31.04
CA GLY A 5 9.80 18.39 29.70
C GLY A 5 8.52 18.33 28.87
N GLN A 6 8.46 19.13 27.80
CA GLN A 6 7.51 18.92 26.72
C GLN A 6 7.96 17.70 25.92
N VAL A 7 7.26 16.58 26.11
CA VAL A 7 7.30 15.46 25.17
C VAL A 7 6.45 15.86 23.98
N THR A 8 7.08 16.33 22.91
CA THR A 8 6.42 16.56 21.62
C THR A 8 6.11 15.21 20.99
N SER A 9 4.84 14.82 21.01
CA SER A 9 4.34 13.67 20.24
C SER A 9 4.64 13.90 18.75
N PRO A 10 5.27 12.96 18.04
CA PRO A 10 5.60 13.17 16.63
C PRO A 10 4.30 13.27 15.81
N ASN A 11 4.21 14.31 15.00
CA ASN A 11 3.06 14.60 14.14
C ASN A 11 2.79 13.38 13.23
N CYS A 12 1.57 12.84 13.28
CA CYS A 12 1.19 11.59 12.59
C CYS A 12 1.50 11.66 11.08
N ASP A 13 1.33 12.83 10.49
CA ASP A 13 1.63 13.10 9.08
C ASP A 13 3.13 13.01 8.78
N SER A 14 4.00 13.51 9.65
CA SER A 14 5.46 13.43 9.47
C SER A 14 5.98 11.99 9.54
N VAL A 15 5.36 11.18 10.39
CA VAL A 15 5.70 9.76 10.56
C VAL A 15 5.24 8.96 9.33
N LEU A 16 4.07 9.27 8.79
CA LEU A 16 3.59 8.68 7.55
C LEU A 16 4.50 9.05 6.37
N THR A 17 4.87 10.33 6.22
CA THR A 17 5.76 10.76 5.14
C THR A 17 7.15 10.13 5.20
N ASP A 18 7.74 9.97 6.39
CA ASP A 18 9.05 9.30 6.57
C ASP A 18 8.98 7.78 6.29
N ARG A 19 7.86 7.15 6.67
CA ARG A 19 7.61 5.75 6.33
C ARG A 19 7.39 5.56 4.84
N PHE A 20 6.73 6.53 4.19
CA PHE A 20 6.51 6.52 2.75
C PHE A 20 7.79 6.74 1.96
N SER A 21 8.70 7.62 2.39
CA SER A 21 9.99 7.78 1.73
C SER A 21 10.81 6.50 1.81
N LYS A 22 10.91 5.85 2.98
CA LYS A 22 11.62 4.55 3.11
C LYS A 22 11.00 3.43 2.28
N LEU A 23 9.67 3.39 2.23
CA LEU A 23 8.90 2.45 1.41
C LEU A 23 9.15 2.71 -0.08
N TRP A 24 9.19 3.98 -0.46
CA TRP A 24 9.53 4.41 -1.81
C TRP A 24 10.98 4.05 -2.15
N ASP A 25 11.95 4.29 -1.28
CA ASP A 25 13.35 3.93 -1.50
C ASP A 25 13.53 2.42 -1.65
N SER A 26 12.77 1.62 -0.88
CA SER A 26 12.77 0.16 -1.00
C SER A 26 12.12 -0.33 -2.29
N HIS A 27 11.01 0.30 -2.69
CA HIS A 27 10.30 -0.03 -3.93
C HIS A 27 11.06 0.45 -5.17
N GLU A 28 11.67 1.64 -5.10
CA GLU A 28 12.55 2.22 -6.11
C GLU A 28 13.77 1.33 -6.27
N ALA A 29 14.40 0.88 -5.17
CA ALA A 29 15.48 -0.12 -5.22
C ALA A 29 15.05 -1.40 -5.96
N LEU A 30 13.85 -1.91 -5.68
CA LEU A 30 13.24 -3.07 -6.36
C LEU A 30 12.95 -2.84 -7.85
N ILE A 31 12.55 -1.62 -8.25
CA ILE A 31 12.38 -1.25 -9.67
C ILE A 31 13.74 -1.05 -10.36
N THR A 32 14.72 -0.43 -9.67
CA THR A 32 16.04 -0.08 -10.23
C THR A 32 16.98 -1.27 -10.40
N GLN A 33 16.68 -2.43 -9.81
CA GLN A 33 17.52 -3.63 -9.89
C GLN A 33 17.32 -4.46 -11.17
N ASP A 34 16.92 -3.83 -12.28
CA ASP A 34 16.81 -4.44 -13.62
C ASP A 34 15.63 -5.41 -13.82
N LEU A 35 14.48 -5.08 -13.22
CA LEU A 35 13.19 -5.74 -13.50
C LEU A 35 12.39 -4.87 -14.48
N ASP A 36 12.09 -5.44 -15.64
CA ASP A 36 11.15 -4.94 -16.63
C ASP A 36 9.95 -4.31 -15.91
N THR A 37 9.68 -3.02 -16.15
CA THR A 37 8.59 -2.28 -15.47
C THR A 37 7.25 -2.98 -15.61
N ASP A 38 7.10 -3.77 -16.67
CA ASP A 38 5.95 -4.63 -16.93
C ASP A 38 5.87 -5.81 -15.96
N SER A 39 7.00 -6.46 -15.64
CA SER A 39 7.07 -7.53 -14.62
C SER A 39 6.73 -6.99 -13.23
N ALA A 40 7.22 -5.80 -12.88
CA ALA A 40 6.89 -5.14 -11.62
C ALA A 40 5.38 -4.81 -11.54
N ALA A 41 4.80 -4.30 -12.64
CA ALA A 41 3.37 -4.02 -12.74
C ALA A 41 2.52 -5.29 -12.58
N ILE A 42 2.86 -6.38 -13.28
CA ILE A 42 2.18 -7.68 -13.14
C ILE A 42 2.24 -8.18 -11.70
N SER A 43 3.44 -8.14 -11.10
CA SER A 43 3.64 -8.60 -9.73
C SER A 43 2.77 -7.82 -8.76
N LEU A 44 2.74 -6.49 -8.87
CA LEU A 44 1.91 -5.66 -8.01
C LEU A 44 0.40 -5.91 -8.21
N GLY A 45 -0.04 -6.09 -9.46
CA GLY A 45 -1.42 -6.45 -9.78
C GLY A 45 -1.83 -7.82 -9.23
N LEU A 46 -0.93 -8.81 -9.27
CA LEU A 46 -1.16 -10.13 -8.65
C LEU A 46 -1.29 -10.02 -7.12
N VAL A 47 -0.45 -9.19 -6.48
CA VAL A 47 -0.56 -8.95 -5.05
C VAL A 47 -1.87 -8.23 -4.71
N ALA A 48 -2.30 -7.26 -5.51
CA ALA A 48 -3.60 -6.60 -5.34
C ALA A 48 -4.76 -7.62 -5.43
N HIS A 49 -4.70 -8.54 -6.39
CA HIS A 49 -5.66 -9.64 -6.50
C HIS A 49 -5.64 -10.55 -5.27
N LEU A 50 -4.45 -10.90 -4.76
CA LEU A 50 -4.32 -11.68 -3.54
C LEU A 50 -4.95 -10.99 -2.33
N LEU A 51 -4.77 -9.67 -2.18
CA LEU A 51 -5.46 -8.90 -1.14
C LEU A 51 -6.98 -8.97 -1.28
N CYS A 52 -7.52 -8.90 -2.50
CA CYS A 52 -8.94 -9.10 -2.76
C CYS A 52 -9.41 -10.50 -2.33
N LEU A 53 -8.65 -11.55 -2.64
CA LEU A 53 -8.98 -12.92 -2.24
C LEU A 53 -8.95 -13.09 -0.71
N VAL A 54 -7.93 -12.56 -0.04
CA VAL A 54 -7.83 -12.57 1.43
C VAL A 54 -9.01 -11.83 2.06
N SER A 55 -9.34 -10.64 1.54
CA SER A 55 -10.51 -9.86 1.96
C SER A 55 -11.81 -10.66 1.80
N ALA A 56 -12.00 -11.34 0.67
CA ALA A 56 -13.19 -12.14 0.41
C ALA A 56 -13.28 -13.36 1.35
N ILE A 57 -12.17 -14.09 1.55
CA ILE A 57 -12.10 -15.26 2.43
C ILE A 57 -12.40 -14.88 3.88
N LEU A 58 -11.84 -13.77 4.35
CA LEU A 58 -12.01 -13.29 5.72
C LEU A 58 -13.29 -12.46 5.92
N ASN A 59 -14.05 -12.21 4.84
CA ASN A 59 -15.23 -11.34 4.83
C ASN A 59 -14.94 -9.93 5.41
N LEU A 60 -13.79 -9.35 5.04
CA LEU A 60 -13.33 -8.03 5.49
C LEU A 60 -13.37 -7.02 4.35
N PRO A 61 -13.75 -5.75 4.58
CA PRO A 61 -13.84 -4.77 3.51
C PRO A 61 -12.47 -4.26 3.03
N ILE A 62 -12.33 -4.03 1.72
CA ILE A 62 -11.25 -3.24 1.12
C ILE A 62 -11.73 -1.79 0.97
N ARG A 63 -11.00 -0.84 1.59
CA ARG A 63 -11.36 0.58 1.60
C ARG A 63 -11.05 1.29 0.27
N HIS A 64 -9.97 0.89 -0.38
CA HIS A 64 -9.55 1.43 -1.67
C HIS A 64 -9.63 0.30 -2.71
N PRO A 65 -10.75 0.12 -3.41
CA PRO A 65 -10.95 -1.01 -4.32
C PRO A 65 -9.88 -1.06 -5.41
N PHE A 66 -9.47 -2.27 -5.77
CA PHE A 66 -8.60 -2.52 -6.91
C PHE A 66 -9.44 -2.83 -8.15
N ASP A 67 -9.09 -2.25 -9.28
CA ASP A 67 -9.64 -2.61 -10.59
C ASP A 67 -8.58 -3.41 -11.37
N LEU A 68 -8.99 -4.62 -11.75
CA LEU A 68 -8.17 -5.63 -12.42
C LEU A 68 -8.75 -6.01 -13.80
N SER A 69 -9.74 -5.27 -14.30
CA SER A 69 -10.47 -5.58 -15.54
C SER A 69 -9.58 -5.61 -16.80
N GLU A 70 -8.54 -4.79 -16.82
CA GLU A 70 -7.54 -4.70 -17.90
C GLU A 70 -6.35 -5.66 -17.71
N GLY A 71 -6.42 -6.57 -16.73
CA GLY A 71 -5.36 -7.51 -16.38
C GLY A 71 -4.35 -6.97 -15.36
N TYR A 72 -3.45 -7.84 -14.89
CA TYR A 72 -2.57 -7.54 -13.76
C TYR A 72 -1.56 -6.41 -14.03
N SER A 73 -1.00 -6.35 -15.24
CA SER A 73 -0.04 -5.30 -15.66
C SER A 73 -0.66 -3.91 -15.75
N ARG A 74 -1.98 -3.81 -15.82
CA ARG A 74 -2.74 -2.55 -15.94
C ARG A 74 -3.69 -2.32 -14.78
N SER A 75 -3.43 -2.97 -13.65
CA SER A 75 -4.20 -2.82 -12.44
C SER A 75 -4.20 -1.38 -11.92
N THR A 76 -5.32 -0.96 -11.32
CA THR A 76 -5.48 0.37 -10.73
C THR A 76 -6.13 0.29 -9.35
N VAL A 77 -6.05 1.36 -8.57
CA VAL A 77 -6.67 1.49 -7.25
C VAL A 77 -7.48 2.78 -7.17
N VAL A 78 -8.64 2.71 -6.50
CA VAL A 78 -9.58 3.83 -6.43
C VAL A 78 -9.56 4.52 -5.07
N ASP A 79 -9.40 5.85 -5.07
CA ASP A 79 -9.56 6.70 -3.88
C ASP A 79 -10.97 7.29 -3.78
N GLN A 80 -11.86 6.54 -3.11
CA GLN A 80 -13.24 6.96 -2.88
C GLN A 80 -13.41 7.85 -1.63
N ILE A 81 -12.35 8.02 -0.82
CA ILE A 81 -12.45 8.59 0.53
C ILE A 81 -11.95 10.04 0.55
N THR A 82 -10.94 10.37 -0.25
CA THR A 82 -10.39 11.73 -0.29
C THR A 82 -11.42 12.71 -0.88
N PRO A 83 -11.92 13.69 -0.10
CA PRO A 83 -13.06 14.53 -0.48
C PRO A 83 -12.72 15.54 -1.57
N GLU A 84 -11.45 15.90 -1.73
CA GLU A 84 -10.95 16.94 -2.63
C GLU A 84 -10.77 16.47 -4.09
N LEU A 85 -10.88 15.16 -4.35
CA LEU A 85 -10.73 14.60 -5.70
C LEU A 85 -12.06 14.62 -6.46
N ALA A 86 -12.06 15.10 -7.70
CA ALA A 86 -13.18 14.90 -8.63
C ALA A 86 -13.30 13.43 -9.03
N ASP A 87 -14.50 12.92 -9.34
CA ASP A 87 -14.75 11.49 -9.58
C ASP A 87 -13.89 10.88 -10.69
N THR A 88 -13.56 11.64 -11.74
CA THR A 88 -12.68 11.20 -12.83
C THR A 88 -11.19 11.15 -12.46
N ALA A 89 -10.81 11.70 -11.30
CA ALA A 89 -9.43 11.76 -10.81
C ALA A 89 -9.16 10.77 -9.67
N ARG A 90 -10.09 9.84 -9.40
CA ARG A 90 -10.00 8.89 -8.27
C ARG A 90 -9.27 7.59 -8.60
N VAL A 91 -8.91 7.35 -9.85
CA VAL A 91 -8.28 6.09 -10.30
C VAL A 91 -6.77 6.29 -10.46
N PHE A 92 -5.98 5.49 -9.77
CA PHE A 92 -4.53 5.61 -9.75
C PHE A 92 -3.86 4.31 -10.23
N PRO A 93 -2.88 4.38 -11.15
CA PRO A 93 -2.27 3.19 -11.73
C PRO A 93 -1.31 2.50 -10.77
N LEU A 94 -1.37 1.17 -10.70
CA LEU A 94 -0.36 0.33 -10.02
C LEU A 94 0.77 -0.08 -10.97
N TYR A 95 1.02 0.72 -12.00
CA TYR A 95 2.08 0.55 -12.98
C TYR A 95 2.63 1.92 -13.38
N LEU A 96 3.88 1.95 -13.82
CA LEU A 96 4.54 3.18 -14.23
C LEU A 96 4.83 3.16 -15.74
N LEU A 97 3.96 3.78 -16.54
CA LEU A 97 4.14 3.84 -18.00
C LEU A 97 5.14 4.93 -18.43
N ARG A 98 5.21 6.03 -17.68
CA ARG A 98 6.09 7.17 -17.97
C ARG A 98 6.39 7.96 -16.69
N SER A 99 7.53 8.63 -16.66
CA SER A 99 8.01 9.39 -15.48
C SER A 99 7.03 10.48 -15.00
N SER A 100 6.24 11.07 -15.91
CA SER A 100 5.23 12.07 -15.54
C SER A 100 4.10 11.52 -14.65
N LEU A 101 3.91 10.19 -14.60
CA LEU A 101 2.90 9.53 -13.79
C LEU A 101 3.43 9.07 -12.41
N VAL A 102 4.70 9.35 -12.09
CA VAL A 102 5.30 9.00 -10.79
C VAL A 102 4.47 9.50 -9.60
N PRO A 103 3.92 10.74 -9.58
CA PRO A 103 3.09 11.19 -8.47
C PRO A 103 1.81 10.35 -8.30
N SER A 104 1.12 10.03 -9.39
CA SER A 104 -0.08 9.20 -9.38
C SER A 104 0.22 7.77 -8.95
N TYR A 105 1.32 7.20 -9.45
CA TYR A 105 1.81 5.89 -9.05
C TYR A 105 2.15 5.85 -7.56
N ARG A 106 2.85 6.87 -7.03
CA ARG A 106 3.13 7.03 -5.59
C ARG A 106 1.85 7.00 -4.76
N HIS A 107 0.84 7.76 -5.19
CA HIS A 107 -0.45 7.76 -4.53
C HIS A 107 -1.11 6.37 -4.57
N ALA A 108 -1.04 5.66 -5.69
CA ALA A 108 -1.53 4.29 -5.80
C ALA A 108 -0.89 3.35 -4.76
N ILE A 109 0.43 3.42 -4.59
CA ILE A 109 1.17 2.62 -3.59
C ILE A 109 0.75 2.98 -2.15
N VAL A 110 0.48 4.26 -1.88
CA VAL A 110 -0.04 4.72 -0.58
C VAL A 110 -1.39 4.06 -0.27
N LEU A 111 -2.32 4.08 -1.22
CA LEU A 111 -3.65 3.48 -1.05
C LEU A 111 -3.58 1.97 -0.92
N PHE A 112 -2.74 1.32 -1.74
CA PHE A 112 -2.45 -0.10 -1.65
C PHE A 112 -1.96 -0.47 -0.23
N HIS A 113 -0.99 0.28 0.30
CA HIS A 113 -0.44 0.02 1.63
C HIS A 113 -1.49 0.26 2.73
N ARG A 114 -2.35 1.28 2.59
CA ARG A 114 -3.45 1.53 3.53
C ARG A 114 -4.42 0.35 3.61
N ASN A 115 -4.74 -0.29 2.48
CA ASN A 115 -5.55 -1.51 2.50
C ASN A 115 -4.87 -2.64 3.27
N LEU A 116 -3.58 -2.86 3.04
CA LEU A 116 -2.82 -3.89 3.73
C LEU A 116 -2.78 -3.67 5.25
N ILE A 117 -2.53 -2.43 5.68
CA ILE A 117 -2.57 -2.05 7.11
C ILE A 117 -3.96 -2.29 7.69
N ALA A 118 -5.01 -1.88 6.97
CA ALA A 118 -6.39 -2.05 7.42
C ALA A 118 -6.74 -3.54 7.59
N LEU A 119 -6.40 -4.39 6.63
CA LEU A 119 -6.63 -5.84 6.72
C LEU A 119 -5.87 -6.45 7.91
N ARG A 120 -4.59 -6.11 8.09
CA ARG A 120 -3.80 -6.55 9.25
C ARG A 120 -4.45 -6.14 10.57
N SER A 121 -4.88 -4.89 10.68
CA SER A 121 -5.55 -4.39 11.87
C SER A 121 -6.86 -5.12 12.16
N LEU A 122 -7.64 -5.46 11.13
CA LEU A 122 -8.92 -6.15 11.28
C LEU A 122 -8.76 -7.60 11.76
N VAL A 123 -7.64 -8.25 11.45
CA VAL A 123 -7.31 -9.59 11.97
C VAL A 123 -6.50 -9.57 13.27
N GLY A 124 -6.32 -8.41 13.90
CA GLY A 124 -5.59 -8.28 15.16
C GLY A 124 -4.06 -8.38 15.04
N LEU A 125 -3.51 -8.31 13.81
CA LEU A 125 -2.07 -8.27 13.58
C LEU A 125 -1.54 -6.85 13.74
N PRO A 126 -0.67 -6.58 14.73
CA PRO A 126 -0.01 -5.28 14.82
C PRO A 126 0.85 -5.05 13.57
N THR A 127 0.80 -3.84 13.04
CA THR A 127 1.75 -3.44 11.99
C THR A 127 3.02 -2.99 12.71
N SER A 128 4.08 -3.79 12.64
CA SER A 128 5.38 -3.40 13.21
C SER A 128 5.86 -2.09 12.57
N SER A 129 6.69 -1.33 13.28
CA SER A 129 7.18 -0.04 12.81
C SER A 129 8.10 -0.13 11.58
N GLU A 130 8.49 -1.33 11.16
CA GLU A 130 9.60 -1.54 10.21
C GLU A 130 9.50 -2.73 9.23
N PRO A 131 8.32 -3.17 8.71
CA PRO A 131 8.32 -4.01 7.51
C PRO A 131 7.92 -3.19 6.27
N THR A 132 8.67 -3.36 5.20
CA THR A 132 8.28 -2.94 3.84
C THR A 132 6.90 -3.50 3.48
N VAL A 133 6.21 -2.95 2.46
CA VAL A 133 4.92 -3.49 1.96
C VAL A 133 4.97 -5.00 1.77
N MET A 134 6.08 -5.49 1.20
CA MET A 134 6.32 -6.91 0.98
C MET A 134 6.50 -7.70 2.28
N GLY A 135 7.19 -7.13 3.27
CA GLY A 135 7.28 -7.71 4.62
C GLY A 135 5.93 -7.79 5.31
N ASN A 136 5.10 -6.74 5.21
CA ASN A 136 3.75 -6.70 5.78
C ASN A 136 2.82 -7.72 5.11
N LEU A 137 2.94 -7.89 3.80
CA LEU A 137 2.22 -8.90 3.02
C LEU A 137 2.63 -10.31 3.45
N ARG A 138 3.94 -10.60 3.46
CA ARG A 138 4.48 -11.91 3.85
C ARG A 138 3.98 -12.31 5.24
N ASN A 139 4.08 -11.41 6.21
CA ASN A 139 3.62 -11.66 7.58
C ASN A 139 2.11 -11.90 7.65
N LEU A 140 1.31 -11.15 6.88
CA LEU A 140 -0.13 -11.37 6.82
C LEU A 140 -0.45 -12.76 6.28
N LEU A 141 0.17 -13.16 5.17
CA LEU A 141 -0.04 -14.48 4.58
C LEU A 141 0.41 -15.61 5.52
N GLN A 142 1.56 -15.46 6.17
CA GLN A 142 2.03 -16.43 7.16
C GLN A 142 1.02 -16.60 8.29
N TYR A 143 0.52 -15.50 8.87
CA TYR A 143 -0.47 -15.55 9.94
C TYR A 143 -1.78 -16.22 9.49
N CYS A 144 -2.30 -15.85 8.31
CA CYS A 144 -3.53 -16.46 7.78
C CYS A 144 -3.38 -17.97 7.51
N LEU A 145 -2.18 -18.43 7.15
CA LEU A 145 -1.91 -19.83 6.83
C LEU A 145 -1.43 -20.67 8.02
N SER A 146 -0.98 -20.04 9.11
CA SER A 146 -0.52 -20.74 10.32
C SER A 146 -1.57 -20.83 11.43
N SER A 147 -2.71 -20.17 11.24
CA SER A 147 -3.81 -20.19 12.19
C SER A 147 -4.71 -21.39 11.87
N ASP A 148 -4.37 -22.56 12.44
CA ASP A 148 -5.22 -23.76 12.51
C ASP A 148 -6.08 -23.74 13.78
#